data_AF-A0A2M9M639-F1
#
_entry.id   AF-A0A2M9M639-F1
#
_cell.length_a   1.000
_cell.length_b   1.000
_cell.length_c   1.000
_cell.angle_alpha   90.00
_cell.angle_beta   90.00
_cell.angle_gamma   90.00
#
_symmetry.space_group_name_H-M   'P 1'
#
loop_
_entity.id
_entity.type
_entity.pdbx_description
1 polymer ?
#
loop_
_entity_poly.entity_id
_entity_poly.type
_entity_poly.pdbx_seq_one_letter_code
_entity_poly.pdbx_strand_id
1 'polypeptide(L)'
;MSASSTGHAERARLRAAEDAAERIGTTLDARTTCAELARFVCRSLCDAAAVELLPDDAEGERSPSAPHPGAQSADGGAPAALHRVAAEGRTRLLEGGGPTAPTPVSVPLLAHGHLYGVLRATRSGGGFTAHETATLHHAARLAAVHLAHARRHAAARRTALDLQRALLADPGRPHPNLELATRYLPADSGALVGGDWCETVRLHFGRTLLVMGDVMGHGLEAAVEMSAYRSALRYVASAELPPHRVLRQLDAVVARDDRRRPATCLLAQLDPARGIAAFASAGHLPPAVFGADGTARLLPVPAGPPLGTGAGGYAPVTRALGPADTLLMFTDGLVERRGEDIDVSLARLAGMRLPARAGLADVLDEVLLRLGGRFAEDDVAVLAARIRRR
;
A
#
# COMPACT_ATOMS: atom_id res chain seq x y z
N MET A 1 33.91 -51.24 14.33
CA MET A 1 32.53 -50.93 13.90
C MET A 1 32.05 -49.50 14.23
N SER A 2 32.78 -48.66 15.00
CA SER A 2 32.30 -47.32 15.38
C SER A 2 32.41 -46.23 14.28
N ALA A 3 33.43 -46.28 13.41
CA ALA A 3 33.66 -45.21 12.41
C ALA A 3 32.61 -45.15 11.27
N SER A 4 31.97 -46.27 10.93
CA SER A 4 30.94 -46.33 9.87
C SER A 4 29.57 -45.79 10.31
N SER A 5 29.29 -45.80 11.61
CA SER A 5 28.04 -45.28 12.18
C SER A 5 28.03 -43.75 12.21
N THR A 6 29.16 -43.13 12.55
CA THR A 6 29.32 -41.67 12.62
C THR A 6 29.18 -41.00 11.25
N GLY A 7 29.81 -41.55 10.20
CA GLY A 7 29.72 -40.99 8.84
C GLY A 7 28.33 -41.11 8.20
N HIS A 8 27.52 -42.10 8.59
CA HIS A 8 26.12 -42.21 8.15
C HIS A 8 25.25 -41.15 8.83
N ALA A 9 25.46 -40.91 10.13
CA ALA A 9 24.74 -39.89 10.89
C ALA A 9 25.05 -38.47 10.40
N GLU A 10 26.30 -38.16 10.03
CA GLU A 10 26.68 -36.86 9.47
C GLU A 10 26.04 -36.60 8.10
N ARG A 11 26.06 -37.58 7.19
CA ARG A 11 25.40 -37.46 5.89
C ARG A 11 23.89 -37.29 6.00
N ALA A 12 23.25 -37.97 6.96
CA ALA A 12 21.83 -37.79 7.24
C ALA A 12 21.51 -36.39 7.78
N ARG A 13 22.38 -35.80 8.63
CA ARG A 13 22.22 -34.42 9.12
C ARG A 13 22.32 -33.40 8.00
N LEU A 14 23.30 -33.56 7.12
CA LEU A 14 23.51 -32.64 6.01
C LEU A 14 22.31 -32.63 5.07
N ARG A 15 21.81 -33.80 4.67
CA ARG A 15 20.61 -33.92 3.82
C ARG A 15 19.38 -33.30 4.48
N ALA A 16 19.16 -33.56 5.77
CA ALA A 16 18.03 -32.98 6.49
C ALA A 16 18.12 -31.45 6.61
N ALA A 17 19.34 -30.89 6.68
CA ALA A 17 19.57 -29.45 6.68
C ALA A 17 19.33 -28.82 5.30
N GLU A 18 19.81 -29.46 4.22
CA GLU A 18 19.55 -29.04 2.83
C GLU A 18 18.05 -29.06 2.53
N ASP A 19 17.36 -30.16 2.85
CA ASP A 19 15.91 -30.30 2.68
C ASP A 19 15.11 -29.26 3.49
N ALA A 20 15.60 -28.88 4.68
CA ALA A 20 14.99 -27.84 5.49
C ALA A 20 15.16 -26.45 4.84
N ALA A 21 16.36 -26.16 4.34
CA ALA A 21 16.70 -24.90 3.66
C ALA A 21 15.89 -24.67 2.39
N GLU A 22 15.58 -25.72 1.63
CA GLU A 22 14.77 -25.60 0.41
C GLU A 22 13.26 -25.39 0.69
N ARG A 23 12.79 -25.78 1.89
CA ARG A 23 11.34 -25.89 2.17
C ARG A 23 10.82 -24.92 3.20
N ILE A 24 11.68 -24.31 4.00
CA ILE A 24 11.32 -23.39 5.08
C ILE A 24 11.77 -21.99 4.72
N GLY A 25 10.86 -21.03 4.81
CA GLY A 25 11.15 -19.63 4.53
C GLY A 25 11.11 -19.30 3.04
N THR A 26 10.25 -20.01 2.28
CA THR A 26 10.12 -19.76 0.83
C THR A 26 9.45 -18.43 0.50
N THR A 27 8.84 -17.79 1.51
CA THR A 27 8.19 -16.48 1.40
C THR A 27 8.59 -15.56 2.55
N LEU A 28 8.29 -14.27 2.42
CA LEU A 28 8.42 -13.27 3.49
C LEU A 28 7.16 -13.15 4.35
N ASP A 29 6.38 -14.23 4.47
CA ASP A 29 5.20 -14.30 5.31
C ASP A 29 5.44 -15.22 6.52
N ALA A 30 5.19 -14.68 7.71
CA ALA A 30 5.44 -15.38 8.96
C ALA A 30 4.53 -16.61 9.13
N ARG A 31 3.27 -16.55 8.67
CA ARG A 31 2.34 -17.68 8.79
C ARG A 31 2.75 -18.83 7.87
N THR A 32 3.15 -18.50 6.64
CA THR A 32 3.66 -19.43 5.65
C THR A 32 4.93 -20.12 6.16
N THR A 33 5.88 -19.35 6.68
CA THR A 33 7.12 -19.88 7.27
C THR A 33 6.82 -20.86 8.44
N CYS A 34 5.88 -20.50 9.32
CA CYS A 34 5.45 -21.39 10.41
C CYS A 34 4.80 -22.68 9.90
N ALA A 35 3.94 -22.58 8.89
CA ALA A 35 3.27 -23.73 8.28
C ALA A 35 4.28 -24.66 7.57
N GLU A 36 5.27 -24.10 6.89
CA GLU A 36 6.38 -24.83 6.28
C GLU A 36 7.21 -25.58 7.32
N LEU A 37 7.60 -24.90 8.40
CA LEU A 37 8.30 -25.53 9.52
C LEU A 37 7.49 -26.69 10.10
N ALA A 38 6.23 -26.46 10.46
CA ALA A 38 5.37 -27.49 11.03
C ALA A 38 5.21 -28.69 10.08
N ARG A 39 5.02 -28.42 8.78
CA ARG A 39 4.89 -29.46 7.76
C ARG A 39 6.18 -30.25 7.55
N PHE A 40 7.34 -29.59 7.55
CA PHE A 40 8.64 -30.25 7.49
C PHE A 40 8.84 -31.18 8.69
N VAL A 41 8.56 -30.67 9.90
CA VAL A 41 8.75 -31.43 11.14
C VAL A 41 7.79 -32.63 11.24
N CYS A 42 6.52 -32.46 10.89
CA CYS A 42 5.55 -33.58 10.84
C CYS A 42 5.92 -34.65 9.81
N ARG A 43 6.42 -34.25 8.64
CA ARG A 43 6.77 -35.24 7.59
C ARG A 43 7.99 -36.07 7.95
N SER A 44 8.94 -35.46 8.66
CA SER A 44 10.28 -36.05 8.82
C SER A 44 10.50 -36.68 10.19
N LEU A 45 9.81 -36.20 11.25
CA LEU A 45 10.26 -36.45 12.63
C LEU A 45 9.15 -36.80 13.65
N CYS A 46 7.91 -36.35 13.46
CA CYS A 46 6.85 -36.52 14.48
C CYS A 46 5.42 -36.60 13.93
N ASP A 47 4.46 -37.04 14.75
CA ASP A 47 3.06 -37.16 14.35
C ASP A 47 2.33 -35.81 14.31
N ALA A 48 2.74 -34.87 15.18
CA ALA A 48 2.14 -33.54 15.23
C ALA A 48 3.16 -32.48 15.66
N ALA A 49 3.10 -31.32 15.00
CA ALA A 49 3.90 -30.16 15.28
C ALA A 49 3.05 -28.88 15.25
N ALA A 50 3.34 -27.96 16.15
CA ALA A 50 2.72 -26.65 16.21
C ALA A 50 3.76 -25.57 16.43
N VAL A 51 3.57 -24.43 15.78
CA VAL A 51 4.37 -23.23 16.01
C VAL A 51 3.54 -22.20 16.74
N GLU A 52 4.04 -21.75 17.89
CA GLU A 52 3.44 -20.69 18.68
C GLU A 52 4.33 -19.45 18.56
N LEU A 53 3.82 -18.42 17.88
CA LEU A 53 4.54 -17.15 17.72
C LEU A 53 4.28 -16.24 18.92
N LEU A 54 5.33 -15.57 19.38
CA LEU A 54 5.23 -14.46 20.32
C LEU A 54 4.73 -13.21 19.59
N PRO A 55 3.93 -12.34 20.21
CA PRO A 55 3.53 -11.07 19.60
C PRO A 55 4.75 -10.17 19.35
N ASP A 56 4.67 -9.33 18.31
CA ASP A 56 5.77 -8.43 17.90
C ASP A 56 6.14 -7.40 18.98
N ASP A 57 5.18 -7.05 19.86
CA ASP A 57 5.32 -6.01 20.88
C ASP A 57 5.92 -6.54 22.20
N ALA A 58 6.29 -7.82 22.25
CA ALA A 58 6.92 -8.46 23.41
C ALA A 58 8.44 -8.21 23.48
N GLU A 59 8.91 -7.04 23.02
CA GLU A 59 10.25 -6.53 23.29
C GLU A 59 10.34 -6.06 24.75
N GLY A 60 10.26 -7.01 25.68
CA GLY A 60 10.76 -6.84 27.04
C GLY A 60 12.04 -7.66 27.15
N GLU A 61 13.17 -7.00 27.38
CA GLU A 61 14.48 -7.61 27.66
C GLU A 61 14.34 -8.89 28.49
N ARG A 62 14.52 -10.05 27.87
CA ARG A 62 14.84 -11.28 28.59
C ARG A 62 16.19 -11.74 28.13
N SER A 63 17.19 -11.38 28.92
CA SER A 63 18.54 -11.93 28.87
C SER A 63 18.46 -13.47 28.77
N PRO A 64 19.22 -14.12 27.87
CA PRO A 64 19.21 -15.57 27.77
C PRO A 64 19.97 -16.14 28.98
N SER A 65 19.27 -16.47 30.06
CA SER A 65 19.86 -17.34 31.08
C SER A 65 20.10 -18.71 30.45
N ALA A 66 21.35 -19.16 30.45
CA ALA A 66 21.78 -20.44 29.91
C ALA A 66 20.90 -21.61 30.42
N PRO A 67 20.69 -22.66 29.60
CA PRO A 67 19.86 -23.79 30.00
C PRO A 67 20.57 -24.58 31.12
N HIS A 68 20.03 -24.53 32.33
CA HIS A 68 20.37 -25.50 33.37
C HIS A 68 19.70 -26.84 33.03
N PRO A 69 20.46 -27.96 32.98
CA PRO A 69 19.86 -29.28 32.81
C PRO A 69 19.17 -29.66 34.12
N GLY A 70 17.83 -29.63 34.15
CA GLY A 70 17.04 -30.23 35.23
C GLY A 70 15.93 -29.39 35.88
N ALA A 71 15.50 -28.26 35.33
CA ALA A 71 14.37 -27.51 35.91
C ALA A 71 13.02 -28.03 35.38
N GLN A 72 12.39 -28.93 36.13
CA GLN A 72 10.94 -29.14 36.07
C GLN A 72 10.26 -27.86 36.56
N SER A 73 9.64 -27.09 35.66
CA SER A 73 8.79 -25.96 36.05
C SER A 73 7.35 -26.42 36.12
N ALA A 74 6.85 -26.49 37.35
CA ALA A 74 5.45 -26.58 37.67
C ALA A 74 4.74 -25.25 37.35
N ASP A 75 3.54 -25.39 36.79
CA ASP A 75 2.40 -24.46 36.80
C ASP A 75 2.71 -22.95 36.77
N GLY A 76 2.50 -22.33 35.61
CA GLY A 76 2.61 -20.88 35.42
C GLY A 76 1.85 -20.44 34.18
N GLY A 77 0.76 -19.71 34.39
CA GLY A 77 -0.27 -19.34 33.41
C GLY A 77 0.24 -18.84 32.06
N ALA A 78 -0.50 -19.22 31.02
CA ALA A 78 -0.24 -18.82 29.64
C ALA A 78 -0.19 -17.28 29.49
N PRO A 79 0.83 -16.70 28.84
CA PRO A 79 0.75 -15.32 28.41
C PRO A 79 -0.35 -15.20 27.35
N ALA A 80 -1.32 -14.35 27.65
CA ALA A 80 -2.47 -14.07 26.82
C ALA A 80 -2.08 -13.27 25.57
N ALA A 81 -1.60 -13.95 24.53
CA ALA A 81 -1.70 -13.59 23.10
C ALA A 81 -0.75 -14.48 22.29
N LEU A 82 -1.19 -15.69 21.94
CA LEU A 82 -0.43 -16.63 21.10
C LEU A 82 -1.19 -16.87 19.80
N HIS A 83 -0.54 -16.63 18.65
CA HIS A 83 -1.06 -17.09 17.37
C HIS A 83 -0.52 -18.48 17.07
N ARG A 84 -1.41 -19.47 17.04
CA ARG A 84 -1.09 -20.88 16.78
C ARG A 84 -1.32 -21.21 15.31
N VAL A 85 -0.29 -21.73 14.64
CA VAL A 85 -0.39 -22.28 13.28
C VAL A 85 -0.19 -23.80 13.39
N ALA A 86 -1.18 -24.57 12.95
CA ALA A 86 -1.15 -26.03 12.91
C ALA A 86 -1.41 -26.50 11.47
N ALA A 87 -0.66 -27.51 11.01
CA ALA A 87 -1.05 -28.28 9.84
C ALA A 87 -2.11 -29.31 10.28
N GLU A 88 -3.27 -29.35 9.61
CA GLU A 88 -4.46 -30.15 9.96
C GLU A 88 -4.13 -31.64 10.23
N GLY A 89 -4.77 -32.36 11.17
CA GLY A 89 -6.01 -32.06 11.89
C GLY A 89 -6.08 -32.70 13.29
N ARG A 90 -6.98 -32.12 14.11
CA ARG A 90 -7.20 -32.27 15.57
C ARG A 90 -6.33 -31.36 16.44
N THR A 91 -6.82 -30.14 16.62
CA THR A 91 -6.51 -29.30 17.78
C THR A 91 -6.96 -30.03 19.05
N ARG A 92 -6.02 -30.64 19.78
CA ARG A 92 -6.22 -30.99 21.19
C ARG A 92 -5.40 -30.01 22.02
N LEU A 93 -6.08 -29.20 22.82
CA LEU A 93 -5.47 -28.61 24.01
C LEU A 93 -5.05 -29.79 24.89
N LEU A 94 -3.75 -30.00 25.04
CA LEU A 94 -3.22 -30.86 26.10
C LEU A 94 -3.25 -30.03 27.38
N GLU A 95 -4.44 -29.87 27.96
CA GLU A 95 -4.54 -29.60 29.40
C GLU A 95 -4.22 -30.89 30.14
N GLY A 96 -3.28 -30.80 31.10
CA GLY A 96 -3.04 -31.80 32.15
C GLY A 96 -2.95 -33.26 31.66
N GLY A 97 -1.78 -33.69 31.22
CA GLY A 97 -1.53 -35.10 30.96
C GLY A 97 -1.44 -35.91 32.26
N GLY A 98 -2.31 -36.91 32.42
CA GLY A 98 -2.02 -38.05 33.29
C GLY A 98 -0.74 -38.79 32.85
N PRO A 99 -0.26 -39.77 33.65
CA PRO A 99 1.11 -40.32 33.59
C PRO A 99 1.52 -41.07 32.29
N THR A 100 0.72 -41.04 31.22
CA THR A 100 0.96 -41.71 29.94
C THR A 100 0.79 -40.81 28.71
N ALA A 101 0.84 -39.48 28.87
CA ALA A 101 0.85 -38.55 27.73
C ALA A 101 2.25 -38.49 27.06
N PRO A 102 2.35 -38.44 25.71
CA PRO A 102 3.63 -38.30 25.03
C PRO A 102 4.31 -36.99 25.43
N THR A 103 5.59 -37.05 25.83
CA THR A 103 6.36 -35.87 26.23
C THR A 103 6.68 -35.00 25.00
N PRO A 104 6.13 -33.78 24.90
CA PRO A 104 6.45 -32.88 23.80
C PRO A 104 7.91 -32.41 23.88
N VAL A 105 8.57 -32.29 22.73
CA VAL A 105 9.81 -31.52 22.61
C VAL A 105 9.45 -30.09 22.22
N SER A 106 9.95 -29.14 23.01
CA SER A 106 9.79 -27.70 22.75
C SER A 106 11.14 -27.13 22.33
N VAL A 107 11.18 -26.51 21.16
CA VAL A 107 12.39 -25.89 20.61
C VAL A 107 12.12 -24.40 20.40
N PRO A 108 12.92 -23.50 20.99
CA PRO A 108 12.73 -22.08 20.81
C PRO A 108 13.13 -21.64 19.39
N LEU A 109 12.32 -20.77 18.79
CA LEU A 109 12.62 -20.12 17.52
C LEU A 109 13.50 -18.89 17.79
N LEU A 110 14.79 -19.13 17.98
CA LEU A 110 15.77 -18.10 18.29
C LEU A 110 16.59 -17.73 17.06
N ALA A 111 16.62 -16.45 16.71
CA ALA A 111 17.54 -15.89 15.72
C ALA A 111 18.12 -14.58 16.22
N HIS A 112 19.43 -14.43 16.13
CA HIS A 112 20.17 -13.23 16.57
C HIS A 112 19.84 -12.78 18.01
N GLY A 113 19.61 -13.73 18.92
CA GLY A 113 19.27 -13.43 20.31
C GLY A 113 17.79 -13.09 20.58
N HIS A 114 16.96 -12.99 19.54
CA HIS A 114 15.52 -12.74 19.68
C HIS A 114 14.72 -14.05 19.60
N LEU A 115 13.77 -14.20 20.53
CA LEU A 115 12.82 -15.31 20.58
C LEU A 115 11.55 -14.95 19.81
N TYR A 116 11.34 -15.59 18.67
CA TYR A 116 10.18 -15.36 17.80
C TYR A 116 8.98 -16.23 18.17
N GLY A 117 9.22 -17.33 18.88
CA GLY A 117 8.20 -18.31 19.23
C GLY A 117 8.80 -19.62 19.69
N VAL A 118 7.95 -20.64 19.76
CA VAL A 118 8.33 -22.00 20.14
C VAL A 118 7.72 -22.99 19.17
N LEU A 119 8.55 -23.90 18.66
CA LEU A 119 8.10 -25.11 17.98
C LEU A 119 7.83 -26.19 19.03
N ARG A 120 6.62 -26.74 19.06
CA ARG A 120 6.29 -27.93 19.83
C ARG A 120 6.11 -29.11 18.89
N ALA A 121 6.78 -30.22 19.17
CA ALA A 121 6.68 -31.47 18.43
C ALA A 121 6.30 -32.62 19.37
N THR A 122 5.37 -33.48 18.95
CA THR A 122 4.88 -34.63 19.72
C THR A 122 4.87 -35.88 18.86
N ARG A 123 5.34 -37.01 19.42
CA ARG A 123 5.36 -38.32 18.78
C ARG A 123 4.77 -39.39 19.71
N SER A 124 4.00 -40.30 19.13
CA SER A 124 3.39 -41.44 19.80
C SER A 124 4.40 -42.58 19.91
N GLY A 125 4.59 -43.14 21.10
CA GLY A 125 5.38 -44.37 21.27
C GLY A 125 6.90 -44.22 21.45
N GLY A 126 7.44 -43.04 21.74
CA GLY A 126 8.85 -42.89 22.13
C GLY A 126 9.40 -41.46 22.09
N GLY A 127 10.48 -41.21 22.83
CA GLY A 127 11.19 -39.91 22.86
C GLY A 127 12.05 -39.67 21.61
N PHE A 128 12.52 -38.43 21.43
CA PHE A 128 13.38 -38.03 20.31
C PHE A 128 14.85 -38.40 20.58
N THR A 129 15.54 -38.91 19.56
CA THR A 129 16.98 -39.16 19.62
C THR A 129 17.77 -37.85 19.58
N ALA A 130 19.01 -37.86 20.04
CA ALA A 130 19.89 -36.68 19.98
C ALA A 130 20.08 -36.13 18.55
N HIS A 131 20.02 -36.99 17.54
CA HIS A 131 20.08 -36.57 16.14
C HIS A 131 18.79 -35.86 15.70
N GLU A 132 17.63 -36.44 16.00
CA GLU A 132 16.33 -35.83 15.69
C GLU A 132 16.15 -34.50 16.42
N THR A 133 16.56 -34.41 17.69
CA THR A 133 16.57 -33.17 18.45
C THR A 133 17.46 -32.11 17.81
N ALA A 134 18.64 -32.49 17.30
CA ALA A 134 19.53 -31.56 16.59
C ALA A 134 18.88 -31.05 15.28
N THR A 135 18.20 -31.92 14.53
CA THR A 135 17.47 -31.53 13.31
C THR A 135 16.31 -30.59 13.62
N LEU A 136 15.55 -30.83 14.70
CA LEU A 136 14.51 -29.91 15.18
C LEU A 136 15.08 -28.53 15.52
N HIS A 137 16.22 -28.48 16.22
CA HIS A 137 16.92 -27.22 16.54
C HIS A 137 17.40 -26.50 15.28
N HIS A 138 17.91 -27.23 14.29
CA HIS A 138 18.35 -26.65 13.03
C HIS A 138 17.17 -26.04 12.26
N ALA A 139 16.09 -26.80 12.06
CA ALA A 139 14.89 -26.32 11.37
C ALA A 139 14.24 -25.13 12.10
N ALA A 140 14.18 -25.17 13.44
CA ALA A 140 13.72 -24.07 14.28
C ALA A 140 14.57 -22.80 14.11
N ARG A 141 15.90 -22.94 14.08
CA ARG A 141 16.82 -21.80 13.87
C ARG A 141 16.69 -21.21 12.47
N LEU A 142 16.57 -22.05 11.44
CA LEU A 142 16.33 -21.61 10.08
C LEU A 142 15.02 -20.84 9.98
N ALA A 143 13.92 -21.42 10.47
CA ALA A 143 12.62 -20.75 10.51
C ALA A 143 12.68 -19.43 11.29
N ALA A 144 13.40 -19.37 12.41
CA ALA A 144 13.57 -18.14 13.19
C ALA A 144 14.25 -17.02 12.38
N VAL A 145 15.25 -17.34 11.55
CA VAL A 145 15.89 -16.36 10.65
C VAL A 145 14.88 -15.84 9.61
N HIS A 146 14.10 -16.71 8.98
CA HIS A 146 13.08 -16.30 8.01
C HIS A 146 11.94 -15.51 8.67
N LEU A 147 11.53 -15.86 9.89
CA LEU A 147 10.58 -15.08 10.69
C LEU A 147 11.12 -13.69 11.01
N ALA A 148 12.42 -13.56 11.31
CA ALA A 148 13.06 -12.27 11.51
C ALA A 148 12.98 -11.39 10.25
N HIS A 149 13.24 -11.98 9.07
CA HIS A 149 13.11 -11.28 7.80
C HIS A 149 11.67 -10.88 7.49
N ALA A 150 10.71 -11.79 7.67
CA ALA A 150 9.29 -11.55 7.46
C ALA A 150 8.77 -10.41 8.36
N ARG A 151 9.11 -10.42 9.65
CA ARG A 151 8.72 -9.36 10.59
C ARG A 151 9.32 -8.00 10.24
N ARG A 152 10.62 -7.96 9.93
CA ARG A 152 11.27 -6.70 9.54
C ARG A 152 10.66 -6.12 8.26
N HIS A 153 10.36 -6.98 7.29
CA HIS A 153 9.70 -6.58 6.06
C HIS A 153 8.27 -6.05 6.34
N ALA A 154 7.49 -6.76 7.15
CA ALA A 154 6.14 -6.32 7.54
C ALA A 154 6.15 -5.00 8.32
N ALA A 155 7.10 -4.81 9.24
CA ALA A 155 7.26 -3.57 10.00
C ALA A 155 7.63 -2.40 9.09
N ALA A 156 8.63 -2.55 8.22
CA ALA A 156 9.03 -1.53 7.26
C ALA A 156 7.87 -1.15 6.32
N ARG A 157 7.12 -2.17 5.84
CA ARG A 157 5.94 -1.97 5.02
C ARG A 157 4.83 -1.22 5.76
N ARG A 158 4.55 -1.56 7.03
CA ARG A 158 3.58 -0.86 7.86
C ARG A 158 3.97 0.61 8.07
N THR A 159 5.22 0.89 8.42
CA THR A 159 5.72 2.27 8.57
C THR A 159 5.58 3.06 7.27
N ALA A 160 5.92 2.47 6.12
CA ALA A 160 5.73 3.12 4.82
C ALA A 160 4.25 3.44 4.56
N LEU A 161 3.33 2.49 4.80
CA LEU A 161 1.89 2.71 4.64
C LEU A 161 1.35 3.80 5.58
N ASP A 162 1.81 3.85 6.83
CA ASP A 162 1.36 4.86 7.78
C ASP A 162 1.87 6.27 7.41
N LEU A 163 3.11 6.38 6.94
CA LEU A 163 3.63 7.64 6.36
C LEU A 163 2.82 8.06 5.13
N GLN A 164 2.54 7.13 4.21
CA GLN A 164 1.72 7.41 3.03
C GLN A 164 0.30 7.86 3.40
N ARG A 165 -0.34 7.25 4.41
CA ARG A 165 -1.64 7.72 4.94
C ARG A 165 -1.56 9.13 5.51
N ALA A 166 -0.48 9.46 6.22
CA ALA A 166 -0.27 10.82 6.71
C ALA A 166 -0.15 11.83 5.56
N LEU A 167 0.48 11.44 4.44
CA LEU A 167 0.50 12.25 3.22
C LEU A 167 -0.90 12.39 2.59
N LEU A 168 -1.82 11.44 2.77
CA LEU A 168 -3.18 11.50 2.21
C LEU A 168 -4.21 12.20 3.11
N ALA A 169 -3.91 12.46 4.37
CA ALA A 169 -4.87 13.01 5.33
C ALA A 169 -5.40 14.38 4.85
N ASP A 170 -6.64 14.39 4.35
CA ASP A 170 -7.30 15.61 3.87
C ASP A 170 -8.29 16.15 4.93
N PRO A 171 -8.10 17.36 5.46
CA PRO A 171 -9.14 18.06 6.18
C PRO A 171 -9.93 18.95 5.20
N GLY A 172 -10.91 18.38 4.51
CA GLY A 172 -11.87 19.14 3.72
C GLY A 172 -13.15 19.43 4.49
N ARG A 173 -13.51 20.70 4.68
CA ARG A 173 -14.90 21.07 5.01
C ARG A 173 -15.78 20.84 3.78
N PRO A 174 -17.02 20.34 3.93
CA PRO A 174 -17.90 20.07 2.78
C PRO A 174 -18.07 21.33 1.90
N HIS A 175 -18.13 21.13 0.58
CA HIS A 175 -18.38 22.20 -0.40
C HIS A 175 -19.89 22.35 -0.61
N PRO A 176 -20.57 23.36 -0.02
CA PRO A 176 -22.03 23.40 0.00
C PRO A 176 -22.67 23.57 -1.38
N ASN A 177 -21.95 24.19 -2.33
CA ASN A 177 -22.45 24.52 -3.66
C ASN A 177 -21.96 23.55 -4.76
N LEU A 178 -21.23 22.49 -4.40
CA LEU A 178 -20.67 21.51 -5.34
C LEU A 178 -20.94 20.09 -4.86
N GLU A 179 -21.31 19.23 -5.80
CA GLU A 179 -21.19 17.79 -5.67
C GLU A 179 -19.80 17.42 -6.18
N LEU A 180 -19.08 16.60 -5.42
CA LEU A 180 -17.72 16.18 -5.73
C LEU A 180 -17.60 14.68 -5.51
N ALA A 181 -16.90 14.02 -6.41
CA ALA A 181 -16.43 12.65 -6.22
C ALA A 181 -14.99 12.56 -6.68
N THR A 182 -14.21 11.74 -6.00
CA THR A 182 -12.82 11.45 -6.37
C THR A 182 -12.56 9.94 -6.33
N ARG A 183 -11.61 9.51 -7.16
CA ARG A 183 -11.02 8.18 -7.14
C ARG A 183 -9.52 8.33 -7.31
N TYR A 184 -8.77 7.56 -6.53
CA TYR A 184 -7.32 7.48 -6.61
C TYR A 184 -6.93 5.99 -6.63
N LEU A 185 -6.19 5.57 -7.65
CA LEU A 185 -5.70 4.22 -7.82
C LEU A 185 -4.16 4.30 -7.96
N PRO A 186 -3.38 3.90 -6.95
CA PRO A 186 -1.94 3.91 -7.06
C PRO A 186 -1.45 2.82 -8.03
N ALA A 187 -0.36 3.11 -8.76
CA ALA A 187 0.28 2.17 -9.69
C ALA A 187 0.72 0.86 -9.03
N ASP A 188 1.37 0.98 -7.86
CA ASP A 188 1.83 -0.16 -7.09
C ASP A 188 0.72 -0.63 -6.14
N SER A 189 0.29 -1.89 -6.31
CA SER A 189 -0.65 -2.59 -5.41
C SER A 189 -0.26 -2.53 -3.92
N GLY A 190 1.01 -2.25 -3.63
CA GLY A 190 1.52 -2.09 -2.28
C GLY A 190 1.74 -0.66 -1.80
N ALA A 191 1.54 0.36 -2.64
CA ALA A 191 1.57 1.77 -2.27
C ALA A 191 0.15 2.31 -2.05
N LEU A 192 0.02 3.34 -1.23
CA LEU A 192 -1.24 4.08 -1.03
C LEU A 192 -1.25 5.42 -1.76
N VAL A 193 -0.09 5.94 -2.15
CA VAL A 193 0.10 7.28 -2.74
C VAL A 193 1.33 7.27 -3.64
N GLY A 194 1.30 8.09 -4.68
CA GLY A 194 2.44 8.36 -5.55
C GLY A 194 2.45 9.82 -6.03
N GLY A 195 2.76 10.05 -7.30
CA GLY A 195 3.03 11.39 -7.84
C GLY A 195 1.77 12.23 -8.09
N ASP A 196 0.67 11.55 -8.37
CA ASP A 196 -0.62 12.15 -8.64
C ASP A 196 -1.23 12.82 -7.41
N TRP A 197 -1.87 13.98 -7.61
CA TRP A 197 -2.72 14.56 -6.59
C TRP A 197 -3.97 15.23 -7.13
N CYS A 198 -4.99 15.12 -6.30
CA CYS A 198 -6.27 15.76 -6.47
C CYS A 198 -6.58 16.56 -5.22
N GLU A 199 -6.90 17.84 -5.38
CA GLU A 199 -7.20 18.70 -4.24
C GLU A 199 -8.34 19.67 -4.53
N THR A 200 -9.04 20.08 -3.46
CA THR A 200 -10.08 21.09 -3.53
C THR A 200 -9.85 22.16 -2.47
N VAL A 201 -9.85 23.43 -2.88
CA VAL A 201 -9.67 24.58 -1.99
C VAL A 201 -10.91 25.46 -2.05
N ARG A 202 -11.54 25.69 -0.90
CA ARG A 202 -12.67 26.62 -0.79
C ARG A 202 -12.17 28.06 -0.87
N LEU A 203 -12.82 28.86 -1.69
CA LEU A 203 -12.53 30.30 -1.83
C LEU A 203 -13.73 31.12 -1.33
N HIS A 204 -13.57 32.44 -1.24
CA HIS A 204 -14.67 33.31 -0.85
C HIS A 204 -15.77 33.33 -1.91
N PHE A 205 -16.96 33.80 -1.49
CA PHE A 205 -18.16 33.91 -2.31
C PHE A 205 -18.69 32.57 -2.86
N GLY A 206 -18.36 31.46 -2.19
CA GLY A 206 -18.85 30.13 -2.56
C GLY A 206 -18.21 29.54 -3.81
N ARG A 207 -17.06 30.11 -4.23
CA ARG A 207 -16.19 29.58 -5.29
C ARG A 207 -15.32 28.44 -4.74
N THR A 208 -14.89 27.57 -5.63
CA THR A 208 -13.98 26.46 -5.29
C THR A 208 -12.91 26.32 -6.35
N LEU A 209 -11.66 26.18 -5.92
CA LEU A 209 -10.56 25.78 -6.78
C LEU A 209 -10.42 24.27 -6.74
N LEU A 210 -10.53 23.64 -7.90
CA LEU A 210 -10.19 22.23 -8.10
C LEU A 210 -8.80 22.15 -8.71
N VAL A 211 -8.09 21.11 -8.31
CA VAL A 211 -6.68 20.91 -8.62
C VAL A 211 -6.51 19.47 -9.06
N MET A 212 -5.87 19.30 -10.21
CA MET A 212 -5.34 18.03 -10.66
C MET A 212 -3.88 18.25 -10.98
N GLY A 213 -3.01 17.36 -10.54
CA GLY A 213 -1.64 17.40 -10.96
C GLY A 213 -0.97 16.07 -10.79
N ASP A 214 0.21 15.99 -11.39
CA ASP A 214 1.04 14.81 -11.43
C ASP A 214 2.51 15.25 -11.35
N VAL A 215 3.24 14.64 -10.43
CA VAL A 215 4.68 14.87 -10.24
C VAL A 215 5.46 13.80 -10.98
N MET A 216 6.40 14.23 -11.82
CA MET A 216 7.20 13.34 -12.64
C MET A 216 7.89 12.22 -11.83
N GLY A 217 7.58 10.98 -12.18
CA GLY A 217 8.11 9.76 -11.58
C GLY A 217 7.13 9.13 -10.59
N HIS A 218 7.51 7.99 -10.01
CA HIS A 218 6.58 7.17 -9.22
C HIS A 218 7.12 6.85 -7.81
N GLY A 219 6.24 6.38 -6.94
CA GLY A 219 6.59 5.88 -5.61
C GLY A 219 6.81 6.98 -4.56
N LEU A 220 7.55 6.64 -3.50
CA LEU A 220 7.65 7.49 -2.30
C LEU A 220 8.30 8.85 -2.57
N GLU A 221 9.30 8.94 -3.44
CA GLU A 221 9.95 10.21 -3.76
C GLU A 221 8.97 11.19 -4.45
N ALA A 222 8.18 10.69 -5.41
CA ALA A 222 7.15 11.47 -6.08
C ALA A 222 6.05 11.90 -5.09
N ALA A 223 5.65 11.02 -4.16
CA ALA A 223 4.68 11.34 -3.12
C ALA A 223 5.16 12.44 -2.14
N VAL A 224 6.46 12.47 -1.82
CA VAL A 224 7.05 13.53 -0.98
C VAL A 224 7.02 14.87 -1.72
N GLU A 225 7.43 14.90 -2.99
CA GLU A 225 7.34 16.11 -3.81
C GLU A 225 5.89 16.58 -4.00
N MET A 226 4.97 15.66 -4.28
CA MET A 226 3.54 15.92 -4.37
C MET A 226 3.03 16.62 -3.11
N SER A 227 3.41 16.16 -1.92
CA SER A 227 3.04 16.80 -0.66
C SER A 227 3.57 18.23 -0.54
N ALA A 228 4.77 18.49 -1.06
CA ALA A 228 5.35 19.82 -1.10
C ALA A 228 4.60 20.74 -2.08
N TYR A 229 4.29 20.26 -3.30
CA TYR A 229 3.46 20.97 -4.28
C TYR A 229 2.09 21.31 -3.70
N ARG A 230 1.43 20.33 -3.06
CA ARG A 230 0.12 20.49 -2.44
C ARG A 230 0.16 21.54 -1.31
N SER A 231 1.15 21.46 -0.44
CA SER A 231 1.36 22.44 0.65
C SER A 231 1.59 23.86 0.11
N ALA A 232 2.45 24.01 -0.89
CA ALA A 232 2.73 25.29 -1.55
C ALA A 232 1.48 25.84 -2.25
N LEU A 233 0.71 24.97 -2.92
CA LEU A 233 -0.53 25.34 -3.57
C LEU A 233 -1.58 25.85 -2.58
N ARG A 234 -1.79 25.17 -1.44
CA ARG A 234 -2.71 25.65 -0.39
C ARG A 234 -2.33 27.05 0.08
N TYR A 235 -1.04 27.30 0.26
CA TYR A 235 -0.53 28.62 0.61
C TYR A 235 -0.81 29.67 -0.47
N VAL A 236 -0.48 29.40 -1.73
CA VAL A 236 -0.69 30.35 -2.84
C VAL A 236 -2.18 30.58 -3.12
N ALA A 237 -3.00 29.53 -3.05
CA ALA A 237 -4.45 29.60 -3.29
C ALA A 237 -5.18 30.47 -2.25
N SER A 238 -4.61 30.64 -1.05
CA SER A 238 -5.15 31.53 -0.03
C SER A 238 -5.20 33.01 -0.45
N ALA A 239 -4.41 33.40 -1.46
CA ALA A 239 -4.41 34.74 -2.03
C ALA A 239 -5.55 34.99 -3.05
N GLU A 240 -6.40 33.98 -3.33
CA GLU A 240 -7.58 34.08 -4.21
C GLU A 240 -7.32 34.62 -5.62
N LEU A 241 -6.12 34.37 -6.13
CA LEU A 241 -5.74 34.79 -7.47
C LEU A 241 -6.48 33.95 -8.54
N PRO A 242 -6.65 34.48 -9.76
CA PRO A 242 -7.08 33.68 -10.90
C PRO A 242 -6.12 32.49 -11.16
N PRO A 243 -6.59 31.37 -11.73
CA PRO A 243 -5.81 30.12 -11.87
C PRO A 243 -4.41 30.30 -12.48
N HIS A 244 -4.29 31.07 -13.57
CA HIS A 244 -3.00 31.31 -14.23
C HIS A 244 -1.98 32.04 -13.34
N ARG A 245 -2.43 32.91 -12.43
CA ARG A 245 -1.55 33.60 -11.47
C ARG A 245 -1.18 32.69 -10.30
N VAL A 246 -2.09 31.80 -9.88
CA VAL A 246 -1.79 30.75 -8.90
C VAL A 246 -0.67 29.85 -9.45
N LEU A 247 -0.80 29.35 -10.68
CA LEU A 247 0.25 28.55 -11.32
C LEU A 247 1.58 29.31 -11.41
N ARG A 248 1.55 30.58 -11.84
CA ARG A 248 2.76 31.40 -11.93
C ARG A 248 3.47 31.57 -10.58
N GLN A 249 2.71 31.79 -9.52
CA GLN A 249 3.29 31.96 -8.18
C GLN A 249 3.75 30.62 -7.59
N LEU A 250 3.02 29.53 -7.86
CA LEU A 250 3.44 28.18 -7.48
C LEU A 250 4.75 27.79 -8.18
N ASP A 251 4.85 28.00 -9.49
CA ASP A 251 6.07 27.76 -10.28
C ASP A 251 7.24 28.54 -9.70
N ALA A 252 7.06 29.83 -9.38
CA ALA A 252 8.11 30.66 -8.78
C ALA A 252 8.53 30.24 -7.36
N VAL A 253 7.65 29.59 -6.59
CA VAL A 253 7.99 29.05 -5.26
C VAL A 253 8.77 27.75 -5.40
N VAL A 254 8.31 26.86 -6.29
CA VAL A 254 8.88 25.54 -6.49
C VAL A 254 10.24 25.61 -7.20
N ALA A 255 10.37 26.46 -8.23
CA ALA A 255 11.59 26.64 -9.01
C ALA A 255 12.77 27.27 -8.21
N ARG A 256 12.59 27.57 -6.92
CA ARG A 256 13.70 27.98 -6.04
C ARG A 256 14.60 26.82 -5.63
N ASP A 257 14.11 25.59 -5.81
CA ASP A 257 14.81 24.36 -5.45
C ASP A 257 15.03 23.55 -6.72
N ASP A 258 16.19 23.74 -7.35
CA ASP A 258 16.57 23.12 -8.63
C ASP A 258 16.60 21.57 -8.59
N ARG A 259 16.52 20.98 -7.39
CA ARG A 259 16.48 19.52 -7.21
C ARG A 259 15.06 18.95 -7.28
N ARG A 260 14.02 19.79 -7.30
CA ARG A 260 12.63 19.33 -7.36
C ARG A 260 12.30 18.73 -8.71
N ARG A 261 11.49 17.68 -8.66
CA ARG A 261 10.90 17.08 -9.86
C ARG A 261 9.84 18.03 -10.43
N PRO A 262 9.85 18.30 -11.75
CA PRO A 262 8.77 19.02 -12.39
C PRO A 262 7.42 18.32 -12.20
N ALA A 263 6.35 19.10 -12.26
CA ALA A 263 4.99 18.57 -12.13
C ALA A 263 4.07 19.19 -13.17
N THR A 264 3.15 18.39 -13.72
CA THR A 264 2.03 18.91 -14.49
C THR A 264 0.91 19.32 -13.53
N CYS A 265 0.16 20.38 -13.86
CA CYS A 265 -0.97 20.80 -13.03
C CYS A 265 -2.05 21.51 -13.84
N LEU A 266 -3.30 21.10 -13.64
CA LEU A 266 -4.50 21.77 -14.11
C LEU A 266 -5.26 22.36 -12.92
N LEU A 267 -5.56 23.67 -13.01
CA LEU A 267 -6.41 24.37 -12.06
C LEU A 267 -7.74 24.72 -12.70
N ALA A 268 -8.83 24.48 -11.97
CA ALA A 268 -10.19 24.90 -12.34
C ALA A 268 -10.85 25.66 -11.18
N GLN A 269 -11.03 26.97 -11.32
CA GLN A 269 -11.76 27.79 -10.37
C GLN A 269 -13.23 27.88 -10.79
N LEU A 270 -14.11 27.24 -10.02
CA LEU A 270 -15.54 27.18 -10.26
C LEU A 270 -16.23 28.34 -9.53
N ASP A 271 -17.10 29.03 -10.25
CA ASP A 271 -18.02 30.03 -9.72
C ASP A 271 -19.48 29.57 -9.95
N PRO A 272 -20.07 28.86 -8.96
CA PRO A 272 -21.44 28.38 -9.05
C PRO A 272 -22.48 29.48 -9.25
N ALA A 273 -22.23 30.70 -8.75
CA ALA A 273 -23.18 31.80 -8.84
C ALA A 273 -23.25 32.36 -10.27
N ARG A 274 -22.12 32.36 -10.98
CA ARG A 274 -22.02 32.81 -12.38
C ARG A 274 -22.21 31.68 -13.40
N GLY A 275 -22.14 30.42 -13.00
CA GLY A 275 -22.20 29.27 -13.90
C GLY A 275 -20.99 29.22 -14.85
N ILE A 276 -19.81 29.59 -14.35
CA ILE A 276 -18.56 29.61 -15.11
C ILE A 276 -17.46 28.88 -14.36
N ALA A 277 -16.50 28.36 -15.12
CA ALA A 277 -15.23 27.86 -14.62
C ALA A 277 -14.07 28.53 -15.36
N ALA A 278 -13.11 29.04 -14.60
CA ALA A 278 -11.84 29.55 -15.12
C ALA A 278 -10.76 28.49 -14.96
N PHE A 279 -9.96 28.28 -16.00
CA PHE A 279 -8.93 27.25 -16.05
C PHE A 279 -7.57 27.85 -16.39
N ALA A 280 -6.52 27.16 -15.98
CA ALA A 280 -5.17 27.31 -16.49
C ALA A 280 -4.43 25.96 -16.34
N SER A 281 -3.57 25.61 -17.30
CA SER A 281 -2.81 24.36 -17.30
C SER A 281 -1.31 24.64 -17.37
N ALA A 282 -0.54 23.91 -16.56
CA ALA A 282 0.91 23.77 -16.60
C ALA A 282 1.22 22.35 -17.10
N GLY A 283 1.30 22.16 -18.42
CA GLY A 283 1.66 20.89 -19.06
C GLY A 283 0.65 19.75 -18.89
N HIS A 284 -0.50 19.99 -18.24
CA HIS A 284 -1.45 18.94 -17.89
C HIS A 284 -2.53 18.73 -18.95
N LEU A 285 -3.12 17.54 -18.96
CA LEU A 285 -4.16 17.13 -19.91
C LEU A 285 -5.42 18.02 -19.84
N PRO A 286 -6.12 18.21 -20.97
CA PRO A 286 -7.37 18.96 -20.99
C PRO A 286 -8.46 18.20 -20.22
N PRO A 287 -9.27 18.87 -19.38
CA PRO A 287 -10.37 18.21 -18.69
C PRO A 287 -11.48 17.84 -19.67
N ALA A 288 -12.36 16.92 -19.27
CA ALA A 288 -13.57 16.59 -20.01
C ALA A 288 -14.81 17.21 -19.35
N VAL A 289 -15.85 17.46 -20.13
CA VAL A 289 -17.16 17.88 -19.64
C VAL A 289 -18.21 16.92 -20.19
N PHE A 290 -18.99 16.30 -19.30
CA PHE A 290 -20.23 15.63 -19.67
C PHE A 290 -21.35 16.66 -19.68
N GLY A 291 -21.93 16.90 -20.84
CA GLY A 291 -23.07 17.81 -20.99
C GLY A 291 -24.37 17.25 -20.40
N ALA A 292 -25.41 18.07 -20.40
CA ALA A 292 -26.75 17.69 -19.92
C ALA A 292 -27.34 16.46 -20.66
N ASP A 293 -26.92 16.21 -21.90
CA ASP A 293 -27.33 15.06 -22.71
C ASP A 293 -26.50 13.80 -22.44
N GLY A 294 -25.51 13.89 -21.55
CA GLY A 294 -24.63 12.79 -21.16
C GLY A 294 -23.43 12.60 -22.10
N THR A 295 -23.26 13.43 -23.13
CA THR A 295 -22.09 13.34 -24.03
C THR A 295 -20.87 13.96 -23.39
N ALA A 296 -19.75 13.25 -23.47
CA ALA A 296 -18.46 13.77 -23.10
C ALA A 296 -17.90 14.67 -24.21
N ARG A 297 -17.10 15.66 -23.84
CA ARG A 297 -16.20 16.37 -24.74
C ARG A 297 -14.99 16.86 -23.98
N LEU A 298 -13.82 16.84 -24.62
CA LEU A 298 -12.66 17.50 -24.07
C LEU A 298 -12.86 19.02 -24.12
N LEU A 299 -12.37 19.70 -23.09
CA LEU A 299 -12.40 21.14 -22.97
C LEU A 299 -11.00 21.69 -23.29
N PRO A 300 -10.82 22.37 -24.43
CA PRO A 300 -9.50 22.90 -24.78
C PRO A 300 -9.05 23.95 -23.76
N VAL A 301 -7.91 23.69 -23.14
CA VAL A 301 -7.18 24.59 -22.23
C VAL A 301 -5.76 24.75 -22.78
N PRO A 302 -5.26 25.97 -23.03
CA PRO A 302 -3.88 26.15 -23.45
C PRO A 302 -2.91 25.59 -22.40
N ALA A 303 -2.05 24.66 -22.82
CA ALA A 303 -1.02 24.10 -21.96
C ALA A 303 0.17 25.04 -21.89
N GLY A 304 0.54 25.47 -20.68
CA GLY A 304 1.84 26.08 -20.39
C GLY A 304 2.92 25.02 -20.15
N PRO A 305 4.16 25.42 -19.82
CA PRO A 305 5.22 24.50 -19.42
C PRO A 305 4.92 23.85 -18.05
N PRO A 306 5.49 22.67 -17.73
CA PRO A 306 5.36 22.09 -16.39
C PRO A 306 5.86 23.02 -15.27
N LEU A 307 5.29 22.87 -14.08
CA LEU A 307 5.75 23.56 -12.87
C LEU A 307 7.17 23.12 -12.49
N GLY A 308 7.92 24.01 -11.84
CA GLY A 308 9.29 23.77 -11.41
C GLY A 308 10.32 24.09 -12.50
N THR A 309 9.88 24.45 -13.70
CA THR A 309 10.77 24.85 -14.81
C THR A 309 11.12 26.33 -14.78
N GLY A 310 10.35 27.16 -14.06
CA GLY A 310 10.53 28.61 -14.01
C GLY A 310 10.17 29.34 -15.31
N ALA A 311 9.67 28.63 -16.33
CA ALA A 311 9.36 29.17 -17.64
C ALA A 311 8.07 30.03 -17.65
N GLY A 312 7.14 29.79 -16.71
CA GLY A 312 5.89 30.55 -16.58
C GLY A 312 4.99 30.50 -17.82
N GLY A 313 4.30 31.61 -18.15
CA GLY A 313 3.52 31.71 -19.40
C GLY A 313 2.13 31.07 -19.39
N TYR A 314 1.56 30.77 -18.22
CA TYR A 314 0.22 30.17 -18.10
C TYR A 314 -0.88 31.09 -18.60
N ALA A 315 -1.70 30.61 -19.55
CA ALA A 315 -2.82 31.36 -20.11
C ALA A 315 -4.14 31.01 -19.42
N PRO A 316 -4.97 32.00 -19.05
CA PRO A 316 -6.31 31.74 -18.54
C PRO A 316 -7.29 31.42 -19.67
N VAL A 317 -8.23 30.53 -19.39
CA VAL A 317 -9.40 30.31 -20.23
C VAL A 317 -10.65 30.22 -19.37
N THR A 318 -11.75 30.87 -19.78
CA THR A 318 -13.04 30.79 -19.06
C THR A 318 -14.07 30.11 -19.94
N ARG A 319 -14.88 29.24 -19.34
CA ARG A 319 -15.92 28.46 -20.01
C ARG A 319 -17.19 28.44 -19.16
N ALA A 320 -18.34 28.40 -19.82
CA ALA A 320 -19.59 28.14 -19.13
C ALA A 320 -19.57 26.72 -18.57
N LEU A 321 -20.05 26.57 -17.34
CA LEU A 321 -20.23 25.29 -16.67
C LEU A 321 -21.55 25.37 -15.91
N GLY A 322 -22.60 24.79 -16.49
CA GLY A 322 -23.94 24.80 -15.93
C GLY A 322 -24.13 23.74 -14.83
N PRO A 323 -25.25 23.82 -14.07
CA PRO A 323 -25.58 22.83 -13.03
C PRO A 323 -25.91 21.43 -13.56
N ALA A 324 -26.12 21.28 -14.87
CA ALA A 324 -26.31 19.97 -15.51
C ALA A 324 -25.01 19.39 -16.07
N ASP A 325 -23.93 20.19 -16.11
CA ASP A 325 -22.65 19.78 -16.65
C ASP A 325 -21.81 19.11 -15.56
N THR A 326 -21.09 18.05 -15.93
CA THR A 326 -20.13 17.39 -15.04
C THR A 326 -18.73 17.62 -15.56
N LEU A 327 -17.94 18.36 -14.81
CA LEU A 327 -16.52 18.52 -15.07
C LEU A 327 -15.78 17.26 -14.59
N LEU A 328 -14.95 16.69 -15.46
CA LEU A 328 -14.06 15.58 -15.15
C LEU A 328 -12.61 16.06 -15.34
N MET A 329 -11.81 15.92 -14.29
CA MET A 329 -10.36 16.14 -14.29
C MET A 329 -9.69 14.80 -14.01
N PHE A 330 -8.58 14.52 -14.69
CA PHE A 330 -7.89 13.24 -14.58
C PHE A 330 -6.41 13.40 -14.90
N THR A 331 -5.60 12.52 -14.34
CA THR A 331 -4.17 12.37 -14.66
C THR A 331 -3.97 11.44 -15.85
N ASP A 332 -2.75 11.42 -16.39
CA ASP A 332 -2.40 10.64 -17.57
C ASP A 332 -2.52 9.13 -17.36
N GLY A 333 -2.30 8.60 -16.16
CA GLY A 333 -2.53 7.18 -15.87
C GLY A 333 -3.95 6.67 -16.19
N LEU A 334 -4.95 7.55 -16.33
CA LEU A 334 -6.28 7.16 -16.83
C LEU A 334 -6.29 6.83 -18.34
N VAL A 335 -5.45 7.49 -19.12
CA VAL A 335 -5.49 7.49 -20.60
C VAL A 335 -4.23 6.90 -21.23
N GLU A 336 -3.10 6.91 -20.54
CA GLU A 336 -1.84 6.34 -20.98
C GLU A 336 -1.87 4.81 -20.82
N ARG A 337 -1.55 4.10 -21.91
CA ARG A 337 -1.47 2.64 -21.93
C ARG A 337 -0.30 2.17 -22.76
N ARG A 338 0.31 1.05 -22.36
CA ARG A 338 1.33 0.41 -23.19
C ARG A 338 0.75 -0.01 -24.54
N GLY A 339 1.32 0.53 -25.61
CA GLY A 339 0.96 0.18 -26.98
C GLY A 339 -0.26 0.91 -27.54
N GLU A 340 -0.81 1.92 -26.85
CA GLU A 340 -1.84 2.79 -27.38
C GLU A 340 -1.48 4.26 -27.13
N ASP A 341 -1.65 5.11 -28.14
CA ASP A 341 -1.41 6.55 -28.04
C ASP A 341 -2.45 7.21 -27.12
N ILE A 342 -2.00 8.18 -26.32
CA ILE A 342 -2.86 8.95 -25.41
C ILE A 342 -4.02 9.62 -26.15
N ASP A 343 -3.82 10.05 -27.39
CA ASP A 343 -4.85 10.68 -28.21
C ASP A 343 -6.01 9.74 -28.52
N VAL A 344 -5.75 8.44 -28.63
CA VAL A 344 -6.79 7.41 -28.86
C VAL A 344 -7.64 7.24 -27.62
N SER A 345 -7.02 7.16 -26.44
CA SER A 345 -7.75 7.10 -25.16
C SER A 345 -8.55 8.37 -24.88
N LEU A 346 -7.98 9.55 -25.19
CA LEU A 346 -8.66 10.84 -25.08
C LEU A 346 -9.86 10.94 -26.04
N ALA A 347 -9.72 10.46 -27.28
CA ALA A 347 -10.83 10.37 -28.23
C ALA A 347 -11.92 9.40 -27.74
N ARG A 348 -11.54 8.28 -27.12
CA ARG A 348 -12.49 7.34 -26.51
C ARG A 348 -13.26 7.99 -25.36
N LEU A 349 -12.59 8.75 -24.50
CA LEU A 349 -13.24 9.53 -23.44
C LEU A 349 -14.21 10.56 -24.04
N ALA A 350 -13.79 11.31 -25.06
CA ALA A 350 -14.64 12.28 -25.75
C ALA A 350 -15.84 11.62 -26.46
N GLY A 351 -15.72 10.35 -26.87
CA GLY A 351 -16.82 9.58 -27.45
C GLY A 351 -17.77 8.94 -26.43
N MET A 352 -17.50 9.07 -25.13
CA MET A 352 -18.35 8.45 -24.11
C MET A 352 -19.71 9.13 -24.03
N ARG A 353 -20.74 8.30 -23.83
CA ARG A 353 -22.08 8.74 -23.46
C ARG A 353 -22.48 8.02 -22.17
N LEU A 354 -22.81 8.80 -21.15
CA LEU A 354 -23.28 8.33 -19.86
C LEU A 354 -24.77 8.68 -19.68
N PRO A 355 -25.51 7.97 -18.80
CA PRO A 355 -26.86 8.35 -18.47
C PRO A 355 -26.93 9.81 -18.00
N ALA A 356 -27.88 10.57 -18.55
CA ALA A 356 -28.08 11.96 -18.15
C ALA A 356 -28.33 12.03 -16.63
N ARG A 357 -27.62 12.93 -15.94
CA ARG A 357 -27.68 13.11 -14.48
C ARG A 357 -27.28 11.89 -13.65
N ALA A 358 -26.44 10.99 -14.17
CA ALA A 358 -25.81 9.95 -13.36
C ALA A 358 -25.13 10.54 -12.10
N GLY A 359 -25.12 9.79 -11.00
CA GLY A 359 -24.39 10.17 -9.80
C GLY A 359 -22.89 10.30 -10.09
N LEU A 360 -22.19 11.21 -9.42
CA LEU A 360 -20.77 11.43 -9.72
C LEU A 360 -19.91 10.19 -9.46
N ALA A 361 -20.25 9.38 -8.46
CA ALA A 361 -19.57 8.11 -8.21
C ALA A 361 -19.71 7.14 -9.39
N ASP A 362 -20.92 6.99 -9.93
CA ASP A 362 -21.18 6.11 -11.08
C ASP A 362 -20.46 6.60 -12.34
N VAL A 363 -20.38 7.92 -12.53
CA VAL A 363 -19.60 8.52 -13.63
C VAL A 363 -18.13 8.12 -13.52
N LEU A 364 -17.54 8.25 -12.33
CA LEU A 364 -16.13 7.88 -12.13
C LEU A 364 -15.89 6.38 -12.32
N ASP A 365 -16.75 5.54 -11.75
CA ASP A 365 -16.59 4.09 -11.83
C ASP A 365 -16.75 3.59 -13.29
N GLU A 366 -17.65 4.18 -14.07
CA GLU A 366 -17.82 3.86 -15.50
C GLU A 366 -16.65 4.37 -16.36
N VAL A 367 -16.13 5.56 -16.09
CA VAL A 367 -14.94 6.10 -16.76
C VAL A 367 -13.72 5.21 -16.50
N LEU A 368 -13.49 4.85 -15.24
CA LEU A 368 -12.40 3.95 -14.85
C LEU A 368 -12.53 2.57 -15.50
N LEU A 369 -13.76 2.05 -15.60
CA LEU A 369 -14.02 0.75 -16.22
C LEU A 369 -13.71 0.79 -17.73
N ARG A 370 -14.25 1.77 -18.47
CA ARG A 370 -14.09 1.85 -19.93
C ARG A 370 -12.68 2.23 -20.38
N LEU A 371 -11.97 2.99 -19.55
CA LEU A 371 -10.58 3.38 -19.81
C LEU A 371 -9.58 2.43 -19.16
N GLY A 372 -10.02 1.37 -18.50
CA GLY A 372 -9.12 0.36 -17.94
C GLY A 372 -8.22 0.89 -16.81
N GLY A 373 -8.64 1.94 -16.09
CA GLY A 373 -7.83 2.57 -15.03
C GLY A 373 -7.46 1.63 -13.88
N ARG A 374 -8.15 0.48 -13.74
CA ARG A 374 -7.77 -0.59 -12.78
C ARG A 374 -6.55 -1.40 -13.20
N PHE A 375 -6.16 -1.31 -14.46
CA PHE A 375 -5.01 -1.99 -15.05
C PHE A 375 -3.95 -0.97 -15.51
N ALA A 376 -4.06 0.27 -15.05
CA ALA A 376 -3.06 1.29 -15.31
C ALA A 376 -1.73 0.89 -14.69
N GLU A 377 -0.65 1.23 -15.38
CA GLU A 377 0.71 1.03 -14.88
C GLU A 377 1.25 2.23 -14.12
N ASP A 378 0.56 3.36 -14.21
CA ASP A 378 0.85 4.58 -13.45
C ASP A 378 -0.29 4.92 -12.49
N ASP A 379 -0.04 5.88 -11.61
CA ASP A 379 -1.04 6.40 -10.69
C ASP A 379 -2.22 6.98 -11.49
N VAL A 380 -3.44 6.77 -10.98
CA VAL A 380 -4.66 7.30 -11.58
C VAL A 380 -5.39 8.12 -10.53
N ALA A 381 -5.45 9.43 -10.73
CA ALA A 381 -6.36 10.32 -10.01
C ALA A 381 -7.45 10.83 -10.94
N VAL A 382 -8.71 10.71 -10.49
CA VAL A 382 -9.87 11.22 -11.22
C VAL A 382 -10.78 12.00 -10.26
N LEU A 383 -11.20 13.18 -10.69
CA LEU A 383 -12.15 14.04 -9.98
C LEU A 383 -13.33 14.38 -10.89
N ALA A 384 -14.54 14.22 -10.34
CA ALA A 384 -15.75 14.72 -10.94
C ALA A 384 -16.35 15.83 -10.07
N ALA A 385 -16.80 16.91 -10.70
CA ALA A 385 -17.45 18.05 -10.06
C ALA A 385 -18.72 18.47 -10.80
N ARG A 386 -19.77 18.78 -10.04
CA ARG A 386 -21.04 19.31 -10.57
C ARG A 386 -21.58 20.39 -9.65
N ILE A 387 -22.08 21.49 -10.23
CA ILE A 387 -22.70 22.57 -9.45
C ILE A 387 -24.02 22.09 -8.85
N ARG A 388 -24.13 22.19 -7.51
CA ARG A 388 -25.40 21.94 -6.82
C ARG A 388 -26.32 23.13 -7.03
N ARG A 389 -27.55 22.87 -7.48
CA ARG A 389 -28.63 23.85 -7.37
C ARG A 389 -28.99 23.97 -5.88
N ARG A 390 -29.04 25.22 -5.40
CA ARG A 390 -29.59 25.51 -4.08
C ARG A 390 -31.06 25.16 -4.02
#